data_AF-A0A7S0XPZ1-F1
#
_entry.id   AF-A0A7S0XPZ1-F1
#
_cell.length_a   1.000
_cell.length_b   1.000
_cell.length_c   1.000
_cell.angle_alpha   90.00
_cell.angle_beta   90.00
_cell.angle_gamma   90.00
#
_symmetry.space_group_name_H-M   'P 1'
#
loop_
_entity.id
_entity.type
_entity.pdbx_description
1 polymer ?
#
loop_
_entity_poly.entity_id
_entity_poly.type
_entity_poly.pdbx_seq_one_letter_code
_entity_poly.pdbx_strand_id
1 'polypeptide(L)'
;MEEQEFSGILSPNACDPVTGFHCIVSTVRLERKITYVADTLPDNGSCRHSIESWNRNDSILSQYWSPDDGIGRHDTDPQSIQLTYGEVTPLGVRQLAQEMGITNCDNRDHQANGPDEGEKKVESDIVFYDLGSGVGRLVTQIYFDQPDRVTKAIGIELAEDRHRIGAMALEGIIAEEEYTAENFYLPYDDDDKDVDTSTFPIQLIHGNVLDVDLDPKTTHVYISSLCFRKNVLEELQKKLLRLPNIRVVAALNRLDQISKLGGEQWEEERDVFIQMSWGDAMAKIYRKIV
;
A
#
# COMPACT_ATOMS: atom_id res chain seq x y z
N MET A 1 46.91 -52.23 -11.79
CA MET A 1 46.80 -50.77 -11.65
C MET A 1 45.41 -50.42 -12.10
N GLU A 2 44.51 -50.32 -11.12
CA GLU A 2 43.13 -49.89 -11.32
C GLU A 2 43.12 -48.35 -11.33
N GLU A 3 42.55 -47.77 -12.36
CA GLU A 3 42.26 -46.34 -12.44
C GLU A 3 40.96 -46.05 -11.69
N GLN A 4 41.05 -45.26 -10.62
CA GLN A 4 39.88 -44.72 -9.93
C GLN A 4 39.43 -43.43 -10.62
N GLU A 5 38.25 -43.46 -11.22
CA GLU A 5 37.51 -42.26 -11.65
C GLU A 5 36.96 -41.51 -10.42
N PHE A 6 37.36 -40.26 -10.27
CA PHE A 6 36.81 -39.34 -9.27
C PHE A 6 35.69 -38.51 -9.94
N SER A 7 34.45 -38.81 -9.60
CA SER A 7 33.27 -38.03 -10.00
C SER A 7 33.21 -36.74 -9.20
N GLY A 8 33.48 -35.62 -9.88
CA GLY A 8 33.32 -34.27 -9.33
C GLY A 8 31.84 -33.91 -9.19
N ILE A 9 31.41 -33.68 -7.96
CA ILE A 9 30.09 -33.12 -7.64
C ILE A 9 30.10 -31.66 -8.09
N LEU A 10 29.26 -31.33 -9.08
CA LEU A 10 28.98 -29.94 -9.48
C LEU A 10 28.26 -29.22 -8.35
N SER A 11 28.90 -28.16 -7.83
CA SER A 11 28.33 -27.25 -6.84
C SER A 11 27.20 -26.42 -7.47
N PRO A 12 26.05 -26.20 -6.79
CA PRO A 12 24.98 -25.39 -7.35
C PRO A 12 25.40 -23.92 -7.40
N ASN A 13 25.48 -23.39 -8.63
CA ASN A 13 25.48 -21.98 -9.04
C ASN A 13 25.64 -20.95 -7.92
N ALA A 14 26.90 -20.58 -7.64
CA ALA A 14 27.20 -19.36 -6.93
C ALA A 14 26.80 -18.15 -7.80
N CYS A 15 25.96 -17.27 -7.24
CA CYS A 15 25.66 -15.94 -7.75
C CYS A 15 26.95 -15.22 -8.21
N ASP A 16 27.03 -14.80 -9.47
CA ASP A 16 28.10 -13.91 -9.95
C ASP A 16 27.89 -12.51 -9.36
N PRO A 17 28.82 -11.99 -8.52
CA PRO A 17 28.67 -10.71 -7.84
C PRO A 17 28.81 -9.50 -8.77
N VAL A 18 29.11 -9.68 -10.07
CA VAL A 18 29.40 -8.57 -10.98
C VAL A 18 28.20 -8.15 -11.83
N THR A 19 27.13 -8.96 -11.92
CA THR A 19 26.06 -8.73 -12.92
C THR A 19 24.62 -8.66 -12.40
N GLY A 20 24.36 -8.40 -11.11
CA GLY A 20 22.98 -8.17 -10.69
C GLY A 20 22.79 -7.67 -9.26
N PHE A 21 22.07 -6.55 -9.13
CA PHE A 21 21.57 -6.02 -7.85
C PHE A 21 20.81 -7.07 -7.02
N HIS A 22 20.20 -8.06 -7.69
CA HIS A 22 19.52 -9.19 -7.06
C HIS A 22 20.40 -9.99 -6.10
N CYS A 23 21.69 -10.23 -6.40
CA CYS A 23 22.54 -11.02 -5.50
C CYS A 23 23.01 -10.23 -4.27
N ILE A 24 23.15 -8.90 -4.34
CA ILE A 24 23.60 -8.07 -3.20
C ILE A 24 22.49 -7.95 -2.15
N VAL A 25 21.24 -7.72 -2.56
CA VAL A 25 20.10 -7.65 -1.64
C VAL A 25 19.80 -9.03 -1.03
N SER A 26 20.00 -10.12 -1.77
CA SER A 26 19.81 -11.49 -1.28
C SER A 26 20.93 -11.97 -0.33
N THR A 27 22.20 -11.65 -0.58
CA THR A 27 23.32 -12.10 0.28
C THR A 27 23.37 -11.40 1.62
N VAL A 28 23.00 -10.11 1.68
CA VAL A 28 22.91 -9.38 2.97
C VAL A 28 21.80 -9.95 3.88
N ARG A 29 20.73 -10.52 3.30
CA ARG A 29 19.64 -11.17 4.05
C ARG A 29 19.97 -12.60 4.50
N LEU A 30 20.82 -13.33 3.78
CA LEU A 30 21.12 -14.74 4.06
C LEU A 30 22.01 -14.97 5.30
N GLU A 31 22.83 -13.99 5.70
CA GLU A 31 23.77 -14.17 6.83
C GLU A 31 23.27 -13.63 8.17
N ARG A 32 22.11 -12.97 8.22
CA ARG A 32 21.48 -12.52 9.48
C ARG A 32 20.09 -13.10 9.60
N LYS A 33 19.93 -14.14 10.42
CA LYS A 33 18.64 -14.54 11.02
C LYS A 33 18.15 -13.48 12.01
N ILE A 34 18.00 -12.24 11.55
CA ILE A 34 17.30 -11.19 12.27
C ILE A 34 15.99 -11.04 11.50
N THR A 35 14.93 -11.66 11.99
CA THR A 35 13.58 -11.28 11.57
C THR A 35 13.37 -9.88 12.11
N TYR A 36 13.36 -8.87 11.24
CA TYR A 36 13.03 -7.52 11.66
C TYR A 36 11.54 -7.47 12.00
N VAL A 37 11.11 -6.57 12.88
CA VAL A 37 9.68 -6.37 13.17
C VAL A 37 8.91 -6.08 11.87
N ALA A 38 9.53 -5.39 10.92
CA ALA A 38 8.98 -5.15 9.59
C ALA A 38 8.88 -6.40 8.68
N ASP A 39 9.52 -7.52 9.03
CA ASP A 39 9.36 -8.79 8.30
C ASP A 39 8.30 -9.70 8.93
N THR A 40 7.68 -9.26 10.03
CA THR A 40 6.58 -9.98 10.66
C THR A 40 5.25 -9.53 10.07
N LEU A 41 4.45 -10.51 9.64
CA LEU A 41 3.03 -10.27 9.39
C LEU A 41 2.40 -9.66 10.65
N PRO A 42 1.46 -8.71 10.50
CA PRO A 42 0.54 -8.32 11.55
C PRO A 42 0.13 -9.51 12.44
N ASP A 43 0.58 -9.53 13.70
CA ASP A 43 0.33 -10.64 14.63
C ASP A 43 -1.12 -10.61 15.12
N ASN A 44 -2.03 -11.07 14.27
CA ASN A 44 -3.45 -11.09 14.56
C ASN A 44 -3.96 -12.51 14.31
N GLY A 45 -3.89 -13.37 15.34
CA GLY A 45 -4.46 -14.73 15.29
C GLY A 45 -5.94 -14.79 14.88
N SER A 46 -6.66 -13.66 14.93
CA SER A 46 -8.03 -13.45 14.47
C SER A 46 -8.16 -13.20 12.95
N CYS A 47 -7.10 -12.76 12.28
CA CYS A 47 -7.11 -12.44 10.85
C CYS A 47 -6.83 -13.65 9.95
N ARG A 48 -7.00 -14.89 10.44
CA ARG A 48 -6.69 -16.10 9.66
C ARG A 48 -7.44 -16.25 8.34
N HIS A 49 -8.58 -15.58 8.17
CA HIS A 49 -9.30 -15.55 6.88
C HIS A 49 -8.55 -14.73 5.82
N SER A 50 -7.49 -14.00 6.20
CA SER A 50 -6.78 -13.08 5.33
C SER A 50 -5.66 -13.71 4.51
N ILE A 51 -4.99 -14.79 4.93
CA ILE A 51 -3.76 -15.24 4.26
C ILE A 51 -4.03 -15.75 2.83
N GLU A 52 -5.08 -16.55 2.64
CA GLU A 52 -5.44 -17.02 1.30
C GLU A 52 -5.90 -15.87 0.41
N SER A 53 -6.72 -14.96 0.96
CA SER A 53 -7.14 -13.74 0.26
C SER A 53 -5.95 -12.86 -0.10
N TRP A 54 -4.99 -12.70 0.80
CA TRP A 54 -3.77 -11.94 0.60
C TRP A 54 -2.90 -12.54 -0.50
N ASN A 55 -2.70 -13.85 -0.49
CA ASN A 55 -1.95 -14.54 -1.54
C ASN A 55 -2.66 -14.41 -2.90
N ARG A 56 -3.99 -14.52 -2.92
CA ARG A 56 -4.79 -14.28 -4.12
C ARG A 56 -4.62 -12.84 -4.62
N ASN A 57 -4.78 -11.85 -3.74
CA ASN A 57 -4.63 -10.45 -4.07
C ASN A 57 -3.21 -10.16 -4.59
N ASP A 58 -2.17 -10.59 -3.87
CA ASP A 58 -0.78 -10.44 -4.29
C ASP A 58 -0.53 -11.07 -5.67
N SER A 59 -1.13 -12.23 -5.94
CA SER A 59 -1.06 -12.88 -7.25
C SER A 59 -1.76 -12.07 -8.34
N ILE A 60 -2.96 -11.54 -8.10
CA ILE A 60 -3.67 -10.69 -9.07
C ILE A 60 -2.85 -9.43 -9.34
N LEU A 61 -2.46 -8.71 -8.29
CA LEU A 61 -1.72 -7.46 -8.41
C LEU A 61 -0.40 -7.69 -9.17
N SER A 62 0.33 -8.77 -8.88
CA SER A 62 1.61 -9.07 -9.54
C SER A 62 1.52 -9.34 -11.05
N GLN A 63 0.33 -9.62 -11.59
CA GLN A 63 0.12 -9.80 -13.03
C GLN A 63 0.11 -8.47 -13.78
N TYR A 64 -0.41 -7.42 -13.14
CA TYR A 64 -0.53 -6.08 -13.73
C TYR A 64 0.62 -5.15 -13.34
N TRP A 65 1.36 -5.54 -12.31
CA TRP A 65 2.40 -4.74 -11.71
C TRP A 65 3.71 -5.54 -11.59
N SER A 66 4.67 -5.23 -12.45
CA SER A 66 6.03 -5.76 -12.44
C SER A 66 6.90 -5.06 -11.39
N PRO A 67 7.75 -5.73 -10.60
CA PRO A 67 8.61 -5.08 -9.60
C PRO A 67 9.42 -3.86 -10.10
N ASP A 68 9.66 -3.76 -11.42
CA ASP A 68 10.37 -2.65 -12.07
C ASP A 68 9.47 -1.50 -12.57
N ASP A 69 8.16 -1.58 -12.37
CA ASP A 69 7.23 -0.54 -12.80
C ASP A 69 7.49 0.77 -12.07
N GLY A 70 7.42 1.87 -12.81
CA GLY A 70 7.75 3.20 -12.29
C GLY A 70 9.25 3.50 -12.19
N ILE A 71 10.12 2.51 -12.50
CA ILE A 71 11.54 2.72 -12.81
C ILE A 71 11.60 3.10 -14.29
N GLY A 72 11.95 4.36 -14.59
CA GLY A 72 11.97 4.89 -15.95
C GLY A 72 12.87 4.07 -16.87
N ARG A 73 12.30 3.15 -17.65
CA ARG A 73 13.03 2.29 -18.60
C ARG A 73 13.70 3.07 -19.74
N HIS A 74 13.36 4.34 -19.90
CA HIS A 74 13.87 5.20 -20.97
C HIS A 74 15.10 6.01 -20.61
N ASP A 75 15.47 6.10 -19.34
CA ASP A 75 16.66 6.83 -18.96
C ASP A 75 17.83 5.86 -18.84
N THR A 76 18.67 5.84 -19.88
CA THR A 76 20.03 5.29 -19.82
C THR A 76 20.92 6.02 -18.81
N ASP A 77 20.38 7.01 -18.09
CA ASP A 77 21.02 7.68 -16.98
C ASP A 77 20.87 6.81 -15.71
N PRO A 78 21.94 6.16 -15.23
CA PRO A 78 21.90 5.41 -13.98
C PRO A 78 21.51 6.26 -12.75
N GLN A 79 21.43 7.59 -12.86
CA GLN A 79 20.89 8.47 -11.82
C GLN A 79 19.34 8.47 -11.77
N SER A 80 18.64 8.15 -12.86
CA SER A 80 17.16 8.08 -12.86
C SER A 80 16.64 6.93 -11.99
N ILE A 81 17.39 5.82 -11.93
CA ILE A 81 17.16 4.65 -11.07
C ILE A 81 17.27 5.03 -9.58
N GLN A 82 18.01 6.09 -9.24
CA GLN A 82 18.11 6.58 -7.85
C GLN A 82 16.93 7.46 -7.42
N LEU A 83 16.02 7.82 -8.33
CA LEU A 83 14.84 8.63 -8.04
C LEU A 83 13.55 7.81 -7.93
N THR A 84 13.62 6.48 -8.02
CA THR A 84 12.50 5.63 -7.64
C THR A 84 12.43 5.53 -6.13
N TYR A 85 11.49 6.29 -5.57
CA TYR A 85 10.97 6.12 -4.23
C TYR A 85 10.72 4.64 -3.99
N GLY A 86 11.18 4.10 -2.87
CA GLY A 86 10.76 2.75 -2.53
C GLY A 86 9.26 2.67 -2.44
N GLU A 87 8.72 1.61 -3.00
CA GLU A 87 7.32 1.27 -2.83
C GLU A 87 7.13 0.61 -1.48
N VAL A 88 5.98 0.86 -0.85
CA VAL A 88 5.54 0.04 0.27
C VAL A 88 5.28 -1.37 -0.28
N THR A 89 5.92 -2.39 0.30
CA THR A 89 5.71 -3.78 -0.15
C THR A 89 4.31 -4.26 0.23
N PRO A 90 3.82 -5.37 -0.33
CA PRO A 90 2.56 -5.98 0.13
C PRO A 90 2.47 -6.18 1.65
N LEU A 91 3.56 -6.61 2.29
CA LEU A 91 3.63 -6.71 3.74
C LEU A 91 3.58 -5.33 4.41
N GLY A 92 4.32 -4.36 3.89
CA GLY A 92 4.29 -2.98 4.38
C GLY A 92 2.89 -2.35 4.29
N VAL A 93 2.12 -2.66 3.25
CA VAL A 93 0.74 -2.16 3.09
C VAL A 93 -0.14 -2.71 4.21
N ARG A 94 0.00 -4.00 4.54
CA ARG A 94 -0.76 -4.64 5.63
C ARG A 94 -0.37 -4.12 7.01
N GLN A 95 0.92 -3.90 7.24
CA GLN A 95 1.43 -3.25 8.45
C GLN A 95 0.88 -1.83 8.59
N LEU A 96 0.94 -1.04 7.51
CA LEU A 96 0.39 0.30 7.46
C LEU A 96 -1.12 0.29 7.73
N ALA A 97 -1.88 -0.57 7.06
CA ALA A 97 -3.32 -0.71 7.26
C ALA A 97 -3.67 -1.04 8.72
N GLN A 98 -2.92 -1.95 9.36
CA GLN A 98 -3.09 -2.27 10.76
C GLN A 98 -2.81 -1.06 11.65
N GLU A 99 -1.66 -0.41 11.46
CA GLU A 99 -1.25 0.74 12.27
C GLU A 99 -2.10 1.98 12.03
N MET A 100 -2.83 2.05 10.92
CA MET A 100 -3.86 3.05 10.66
C MET A 100 -5.23 2.66 11.22
N GLY A 101 -5.42 1.42 11.68
CA GLY A 101 -6.71 0.91 12.16
C GLY A 101 -7.71 0.66 11.02
N ILE A 102 -7.21 0.37 9.82
CA ILE A 102 -7.99 0.01 8.62
C ILE A 102 -8.29 -1.50 8.63
N THR A 103 -7.51 -2.34 9.30
CA THR A 103 -7.79 -3.79 9.29
C THR A 103 -8.96 -4.19 10.20
N ASN A 104 -9.77 -5.15 9.77
CA ASN A 104 -10.83 -5.79 10.58
C ASN A 104 -10.29 -6.80 11.64
N CYS A 105 -9.00 -6.76 11.94
CA CYS A 105 -8.35 -7.77 12.79
C CYS A 105 -8.66 -7.59 14.28
N ASP A 106 -9.15 -6.42 14.68
CA ASP A 106 -9.49 -6.07 16.07
C ASP A 106 -10.84 -6.66 16.54
N ASN A 107 -11.23 -7.82 16.02
CA ASN A 107 -12.00 -8.79 16.78
C ASN A 107 -11.16 -9.32 17.96
N ARG A 108 -10.59 -8.41 18.78
CA ARG A 108 -10.53 -8.67 20.21
C ARG A 108 -11.96 -8.96 20.57
N ASP A 109 -12.28 -10.24 20.64
CA ASP A 109 -12.96 -10.85 21.76
C ASP A 109 -13.25 -9.85 22.88
N HIS A 110 -14.17 -8.92 22.62
CA HIS A 110 -15.20 -8.56 23.56
C HIS A 110 -15.99 -9.85 23.77
N GLN A 111 -15.33 -10.79 24.44
CA GLN A 111 -15.88 -11.95 25.10
C GLN A 111 -17.00 -11.41 25.96
N ALA A 112 -18.20 -11.37 25.38
CA ALA A 112 -19.18 -12.43 25.57
C ALA A 112 -19.54 -12.77 27.02
N ASN A 113 -19.29 -11.88 27.99
CA ASN A 113 -19.74 -12.09 29.38
C ASN A 113 -20.54 -10.92 29.96
N GLY A 114 -20.87 -9.89 29.18
CA GLY A 114 -21.86 -8.89 29.55
C GLY A 114 -23.15 -9.10 28.76
N PRO A 115 -24.32 -9.36 29.39
CA PRO A 115 -25.62 -9.45 28.71
C PRO A 115 -26.14 -8.07 28.26
N ASP A 116 -25.25 -7.11 27.99
CA ASP A 116 -25.66 -5.79 27.56
C ASP A 116 -25.86 -5.84 26.04
N GLU A 117 -27.12 -5.87 25.63
CA GLU A 117 -27.62 -5.71 24.25
C GLU A 117 -27.33 -4.29 23.71
N GLY A 118 -26.14 -3.75 24.02
CA GLY A 118 -25.68 -2.45 23.56
C GLY A 118 -25.48 -2.48 22.05
N GLU A 119 -26.14 -1.54 21.37
CA GLU A 119 -26.08 -1.33 19.92
C GLU A 119 -24.67 -1.55 19.38
N LYS A 120 -24.54 -2.52 18.46
CA LYS A 120 -23.30 -2.78 17.73
C LYS A 120 -22.92 -1.50 17.01
N LYS A 121 -21.92 -0.77 17.53
CA LYS A 121 -21.44 0.48 16.92
C LYS A 121 -21.02 0.17 15.49
N VAL A 122 -21.80 0.67 14.53
CA VAL A 122 -21.49 0.52 13.11
C VAL A 122 -20.16 1.23 12.88
N GLU A 123 -19.12 0.45 12.58
CA GLU A 123 -17.86 1.04 12.13
C GLU A 123 -18.13 1.82 10.85
N SER A 124 -17.59 3.02 10.79
CA SER A 124 -17.90 3.94 9.69
C SER A 124 -16.92 3.75 8.55
N ASP A 125 -17.48 3.76 7.35
CA ASP A 125 -16.81 3.64 6.05
C ASP A 125 -15.49 4.40 5.97
N ILE A 126 -14.50 3.77 5.34
CA ILE A 126 -13.17 4.33 5.12
C ILE A 126 -13.06 4.86 3.69
N VAL A 127 -12.73 6.14 3.59
CA VAL A 127 -12.28 6.77 2.35
C VAL A 127 -10.79 7.05 2.50
N PHE A 128 -9.99 6.30 1.76
CA PHE A 128 -8.54 6.27 1.82
C PHE A 128 -7.91 7.08 0.67
N TYR A 129 -6.89 7.88 0.97
CA TYR A 129 -6.08 8.58 -0.04
C TYR A 129 -4.60 8.24 0.10
N ASP A 130 -3.92 8.06 -1.03
CA ASP A 130 -2.47 7.99 -1.15
C ASP A 130 -1.94 9.21 -1.94
N LEU A 131 -1.15 10.04 -1.27
CA LEU A 131 -0.65 11.30 -1.79
C LEU A 131 0.81 11.15 -2.25
N GLY A 132 1.00 11.08 -3.57
CA GLY A 132 2.24 10.60 -4.18
C GLY A 132 2.19 9.09 -4.40
N SER A 133 1.14 8.62 -5.05
CA SER A 133 0.80 7.19 -5.14
C SER A 133 1.68 6.36 -6.08
N GLY A 134 2.58 7.00 -6.83
CA GLY A 134 3.40 6.31 -7.82
C GLY A 134 2.52 5.62 -8.87
N VAL A 135 2.71 4.31 -9.03
CA VAL A 135 1.92 3.46 -9.94
C VAL A 135 0.61 2.95 -9.33
N GLY A 136 0.22 3.41 -8.13
CA GLY A 136 -1.10 3.09 -7.55
C GLY A 136 -1.22 1.73 -6.87
N ARG A 137 -0.12 1.04 -6.58
CA ARG A 137 -0.13 -0.28 -5.91
C ARG A 137 -0.71 -0.23 -4.50
N LEU A 138 -0.21 0.70 -3.68
CA LEU A 138 -0.62 0.80 -2.28
C LEU A 138 -2.12 1.06 -2.18
N VAL A 139 -2.62 2.07 -2.90
CA VAL A 139 -4.05 2.40 -2.90
C VAL A 139 -4.91 1.23 -3.36
N THR A 140 -4.48 0.51 -4.39
CA THR A 140 -5.22 -0.65 -4.91
C THR A 140 -5.21 -1.79 -3.90
N GLN A 141 -4.05 -2.10 -3.34
CA GLN A 141 -3.92 -3.17 -2.35
C GLN A 141 -4.69 -2.88 -1.06
N ILE A 142 -4.72 -1.63 -0.58
CA ILE A 142 -5.53 -1.24 0.59
C ILE A 142 -7.01 -1.58 0.36
N TYR A 143 -7.54 -1.31 -0.83
CA TYR A 143 -8.92 -1.66 -1.16
C TYR A 143 -9.13 -3.18 -1.21
N PHE A 144 -8.29 -3.89 -1.97
CA PHE A 144 -8.40 -5.34 -2.16
C PHE A 144 -8.23 -6.15 -0.86
N ASP A 145 -7.35 -5.70 0.03
CA ASP A 145 -7.14 -6.38 1.31
C ASP A 145 -8.25 -6.05 2.33
N GLN A 146 -9.02 -4.96 2.15
CA GLN A 146 -10.05 -4.49 3.09
C GLN A 146 -11.38 -4.05 2.42
N PRO A 147 -11.99 -4.89 1.55
CA PRO A 147 -13.15 -4.49 0.73
C PRO A 147 -14.40 -4.17 1.57
N ASP A 148 -14.53 -4.76 2.76
CA ASP A 148 -15.68 -4.54 3.66
C ASP A 148 -15.60 -3.22 4.45
N ARG A 149 -14.45 -2.54 4.44
CA ARG A 149 -14.24 -1.30 5.21
C ARG A 149 -13.89 -0.10 4.34
N VAL A 150 -13.06 -0.32 3.33
CA VAL A 150 -12.60 0.74 2.44
C VAL A 150 -13.62 0.87 1.32
N THR A 151 -14.49 1.87 1.42
CA THR A 151 -15.52 2.13 0.40
C THR A 151 -14.98 2.91 -0.79
N LYS A 152 -13.87 3.63 -0.59
CA LYS A 152 -13.18 4.33 -1.68
C LYS A 152 -11.68 4.45 -1.39
N ALA A 153 -10.84 4.23 -2.40
CA ALA A 153 -9.40 4.35 -2.33
C ALA A 153 -8.89 5.20 -3.51
N ILE A 154 -8.19 6.31 -3.23
CA ILE A 154 -7.80 7.28 -4.25
C ILE A 154 -6.30 7.54 -4.22
N GLY A 155 -5.61 7.33 -5.34
CA GLY A 155 -4.19 7.64 -5.51
C GLY A 155 -4.02 8.93 -6.32
N ILE A 156 -3.19 9.85 -5.83
CA ILE A 156 -2.82 11.08 -6.57
C ILE A 156 -1.34 11.01 -6.90
N GLU A 157 -1.00 11.11 -8.18
CA GLU A 157 0.37 11.08 -8.67
C GLU A 157 0.67 12.28 -9.58
N LEU A 158 1.84 12.89 -9.39
CA LEU A 158 2.30 14.04 -10.18
C LEU A 158 3.01 13.63 -11.47
N ALA A 159 3.76 12.52 -11.45
CA ALA A 159 4.52 12.07 -12.61
C ALA A 159 3.60 11.32 -13.60
N GLU A 160 3.40 11.92 -14.78
CA GLU A 160 2.54 11.38 -15.84
C GLU A 160 2.83 9.92 -16.18
N ASP A 161 4.11 9.56 -16.36
CA ASP A 161 4.49 8.19 -16.72
C ASP A 161 4.10 7.16 -15.66
N ARG A 162 4.28 7.49 -14.37
CA ARG A 162 3.90 6.60 -13.26
C ARG A 162 2.39 6.47 -13.15
N HIS A 163 1.69 7.60 -13.27
CA HIS A 163 0.24 7.60 -13.30
C HIS A 163 -0.29 6.74 -14.46
N ARG A 164 0.25 6.89 -15.68
CA ARG A 164 -0.17 6.13 -16.86
C ARG A 164 0.03 4.62 -16.67
N ILE A 165 1.16 4.20 -16.11
CA ILE A 165 1.40 2.79 -15.76
C ILE A 165 0.34 2.29 -14.77
N GLY A 166 0.07 3.05 -13.71
CA GLY A 166 -0.94 2.70 -12.73
C GLY A 166 -2.36 2.62 -13.31
N ALA A 167 -2.73 3.56 -14.17
CA ALA A 167 -4.03 3.59 -14.83
C ALA A 167 -4.23 2.36 -15.73
N MET A 168 -3.23 2.00 -16.54
CA MET A 168 -3.28 0.80 -17.38
C MET A 168 -3.36 -0.49 -16.56
N ALA A 169 -2.62 -0.57 -15.45
CA ALA A 169 -2.67 -1.71 -14.54
C ALA A 169 -4.05 -1.86 -13.89
N LEU A 170 -4.63 -0.75 -13.40
CA LEU A 170 -5.96 -0.74 -12.80
C LEU A 170 -7.05 -1.12 -13.81
N GLU A 171 -6.97 -0.61 -15.05
CA GLU A 171 -7.90 -0.99 -16.13
C GLU A 171 -7.87 -2.50 -16.39
N GLY A 172 -6.68 -3.11 -16.43
CA GLY A 172 -6.54 -4.56 -16.58
C GLY A 172 -7.16 -5.35 -15.42
N ILE A 173 -6.97 -4.89 -14.18
CA ILE A 173 -7.57 -5.49 -12.98
C ILE A 173 -9.10 -5.42 -13.04
N ILE A 174 -9.65 -4.25 -13.37
CA ILE A 174 -11.11 -4.06 -13.50
C ILE A 174 -11.69 -5.00 -14.56
N ALA A 175 -11.05 -5.07 -15.73
CA ALA A 175 -11.51 -5.95 -16.81
C ALA A 175 -11.50 -7.44 -16.41
N GLU A 176 -10.50 -7.89 -15.63
CA GLU A 176 -10.46 -9.26 -15.12
C GLU A 176 -11.57 -9.50 -14.07
N GLU A 177 -11.79 -8.56 -13.15
CA GLU A 177 -12.87 -8.68 -12.16
C GLU A 177 -14.25 -8.74 -12.82
N GLU A 178 -14.53 -7.84 -13.78
CA GLU A 178 -15.78 -7.83 -14.54
C GLU A 178 -15.98 -9.15 -15.31
N TYR A 179 -14.95 -9.63 -15.99
CA TYR A 179 -15.00 -10.92 -16.69
C TYR A 179 -15.31 -12.09 -15.75
N THR A 180 -14.78 -12.07 -14.52
CA THR A 180 -15.10 -13.12 -13.54
C THR A 180 -16.51 -12.98 -12.95
N ALA A 181 -17.01 -11.76 -12.78
CA ALA A 181 -18.35 -11.49 -12.25
C ALA A 181 -19.44 -11.86 -13.26
N GLU A 182 -19.26 -11.49 -14.54
CA GLU A 182 -20.20 -11.80 -15.62
C GLU A 182 -20.30 -13.31 -15.90
N ASN A 183 -19.19 -14.05 -15.80
CA ASN A 183 -19.20 -15.51 -15.93
C ASN A 183 -19.92 -16.21 -14.77
N PHE A 184 -20.28 -15.51 -13.70
CA PHE A 184 -21.01 -16.08 -12.58
C PHE A 184 -22.52 -15.78 -12.62
N TYR A 185 -22.98 -14.67 -13.21
CA TYR A 185 -24.41 -14.33 -13.31
C TYR A 185 -24.68 -13.26 -14.39
N LEU A 186 -25.15 -13.65 -15.58
CA LEU A 186 -26.39 -13.19 -16.25
C LEU A 186 -26.35 -13.35 -17.80
N PRO A 187 -27.51 -13.60 -18.44
CA PRO A 187 -27.64 -13.70 -19.89
C PRO A 187 -27.52 -12.33 -20.57
N TYR A 188 -26.63 -12.26 -21.58
CA TYR A 188 -26.34 -11.11 -22.44
C TYR A 188 -27.61 -10.49 -23.06
N ASP A 189 -27.85 -9.20 -22.81
CA ASP A 189 -28.53 -8.29 -23.74
C ASP A 189 -27.44 -7.38 -24.34
N ASP A 190 -27.19 -7.61 -25.62
CA ASP A 190 -26.11 -7.08 -26.46
C ASP A 190 -26.49 -5.70 -26.99
N ASP A 191 -26.12 -4.61 -26.30
CA ASP A 191 -26.17 -3.24 -26.83
C ASP A 191 -25.25 -2.29 -26.02
N ASP A 192 -24.01 -2.15 -26.51
CA ASP A 192 -23.18 -0.93 -26.55
C ASP A 192 -23.27 0.07 -25.37
N LYS A 193 -22.81 -0.33 -24.17
CA LYS A 193 -22.63 0.59 -23.03
C LYS A 193 -21.16 0.76 -22.69
N ASP A 194 -20.63 1.97 -22.90
CA ASP A 194 -19.39 2.42 -22.27
C ASP A 194 -19.47 2.14 -20.76
N VAL A 195 -18.53 1.35 -20.25
CA VAL A 195 -18.46 1.01 -18.82
C VAL A 195 -18.08 2.28 -18.05
N ASP A 196 -18.99 2.75 -17.19
CA ASP A 196 -18.73 3.89 -16.30
C ASP A 196 -17.80 3.47 -15.15
N THR A 197 -16.50 3.48 -15.44
CA THR A 197 -15.43 3.19 -14.47
C THR A 197 -15.37 4.20 -13.32
N SER A 198 -16.10 5.32 -13.38
CA SER A 198 -16.15 6.29 -12.28
C SER A 198 -16.81 5.74 -11.02
N THR A 199 -17.57 4.67 -11.16
CA THR A 199 -18.21 3.95 -10.05
C THR A 199 -17.27 2.96 -9.37
N PHE A 200 -16.13 2.64 -9.99
CA PHE A 200 -15.15 1.75 -9.38
C PHE A 200 -14.58 2.42 -8.12
N PRO A 201 -14.48 1.69 -6.99
CA PRO A 201 -14.12 2.25 -5.70
C PRO A 201 -12.64 2.66 -5.62
N ILE A 202 -11.83 2.32 -6.64
CA ILE A 202 -10.43 2.71 -6.77
C ILE A 202 -10.31 3.77 -7.88
N GLN A 203 -9.66 4.89 -7.59
CA GLN A 203 -9.42 5.97 -8.57
C GLN A 203 -7.96 6.41 -8.54
N LEU A 204 -7.37 6.62 -9.70
CA LEU A 204 -6.04 7.22 -9.85
C LEU A 204 -6.20 8.58 -10.53
N ILE A 205 -5.59 9.61 -9.96
CA ILE A 205 -5.66 10.99 -10.45
C ILE A 205 -4.26 11.45 -10.81
N HIS A 206 -4.07 11.87 -12.06
CA HIS A 206 -2.87 12.62 -12.46
C HIS A 206 -3.03 14.07 -12.03
N GLY A 207 -2.21 14.52 -11.08
CA GLY A 207 -2.29 15.90 -10.64
C GLY A 207 -1.36 16.25 -9.49
N ASN A 208 -1.21 17.55 -9.29
CA ASN A 208 -0.53 18.09 -8.14
C ASN A 208 -1.44 17.98 -6.91
N VAL A 209 -0.97 17.28 -5.87
CA VAL A 209 -1.69 17.09 -4.60
C VAL A 209 -2.17 18.40 -3.95
N LEU A 210 -1.45 19.51 -4.16
CA LEU A 210 -1.86 20.80 -3.62
C LEU A 210 -3.09 21.36 -4.35
N ASP A 211 -3.25 21.03 -5.63
CA ASP A 211 -4.29 21.57 -6.50
C ASP A 211 -5.54 20.67 -6.53
N VAL A 212 -5.38 19.34 -6.41
CA VAL A 212 -6.51 18.38 -6.44
C VAL A 212 -7.37 18.52 -5.18
N ASP A 213 -8.68 18.76 -5.33
CA ASP A 213 -9.61 18.81 -4.21
C ASP A 213 -9.83 17.42 -3.60
N LEU A 214 -9.68 17.34 -2.26
CA LEU A 214 -9.89 16.10 -1.52
C LEU A 214 -11.36 16.01 -1.07
N ASP A 215 -11.94 14.81 -1.16
CA ASP A 215 -13.31 14.55 -0.73
C ASP A 215 -13.50 14.92 0.77
N PRO A 216 -14.52 15.71 1.15
CA PRO A 216 -14.83 15.98 2.56
C PRO A 216 -15.07 14.71 3.40
N LYS A 217 -15.41 13.58 2.78
CA LYS A 217 -15.57 12.25 3.42
C LYS A 217 -14.24 11.53 3.70
N THR A 218 -13.10 12.06 3.25
CA THR A 218 -11.78 11.45 3.51
C THR A 218 -11.57 11.21 5.00
N THR A 219 -11.27 9.96 5.36
CA THR A 219 -11.01 9.56 6.75
C THR A 219 -9.54 9.18 6.97
N HIS A 220 -8.88 8.61 5.96
CA HIS A 220 -7.51 8.10 6.06
C HIS A 220 -6.65 8.64 4.92
N VAL A 221 -5.43 9.06 5.25
CA VAL A 221 -4.47 9.59 4.28
C VAL A 221 -3.10 8.99 4.53
N TYR A 222 -2.46 8.47 3.49
CA TYR A 222 -1.03 8.17 3.45
C TYR A 222 -0.29 9.18 2.58
N ILE A 223 0.94 9.54 2.97
CA ILE A 223 1.78 10.50 2.25
C ILE A 223 3.18 9.92 2.07
N SER A 224 3.56 9.66 0.81
CA SER A 224 4.93 9.23 0.46
C SER A 224 5.89 10.43 0.46
N SER A 225 6.07 11.04 1.63
CA SER A 225 6.65 12.38 1.78
C SER A 225 8.18 12.45 1.86
N LEU A 226 8.91 11.37 1.54
CA LEU A 226 10.37 11.31 1.74
C LEU A 226 11.13 12.47 1.07
N CYS A 227 10.72 12.88 -0.13
CA CYS A 227 11.38 13.96 -0.85
C CYS A 227 10.49 15.20 -1.01
N PHE A 228 9.39 15.30 -0.26
CA PHE A 228 8.57 16.51 -0.28
C PHE A 228 9.34 17.62 0.41
N ARG A 229 9.46 18.77 -0.27
CA ARG A 229 10.06 19.97 0.34
C ARG A 229 9.20 20.44 1.50
N LYS A 230 9.83 21.04 2.50
CA LYS A 230 9.15 21.51 3.72
C LYS A 230 7.93 22.40 3.43
N ASN A 231 8.04 23.32 2.47
CA ASN A 231 6.93 24.21 2.09
C ASN A 231 5.75 23.44 1.47
N VAL A 232 6.01 22.38 0.69
CA VAL A 232 4.96 21.51 0.15
C VAL A 232 4.24 20.77 1.28
N LEU A 233 5.00 20.22 2.24
CA LEU A 233 4.44 19.58 3.42
C LEU A 233 3.61 20.54 4.27
N GLU A 234 4.05 21.78 4.42
CA GLU A 234 3.32 22.79 5.19
C GLU A 234 1.97 23.16 4.55
N GLU A 235 1.92 23.32 3.22
CA GLU A 235 0.66 23.56 2.52
C GLU A 235 -0.26 22.34 2.53
N LEU A 236 0.31 21.14 2.37
CA LEU A 236 -0.47 19.91 2.43
C LEU A 236 -1.12 19.71 3.80
N GLN A 237 -0.40 19.98 4.89
CA GLN A 237 -0.97 19.91 6.24
C GLN A 237 -2.13 20.89 6.45
N LYS A 238 -2.03 22.11 5.93
CA LYS A 238 -3.15 23.08 5.98
C LYS A 238 -4.38 22.55 5.24
N LYS A 239 -4.19 21.84 4.13
CA LYS A 239 -5.28 21.20 3.37
C LYS A 239 -5.90 20.06 4.16
N LEU A 240 -5.09 19.18 4.76
CA LEU A 240 -5.56 18.05 5.57
C LEU A 240 -6.33 18.49 6.82
N LEU A 241 -5.85 19.53 7.52
CA LEU A 241 -6.51 20.07 8.72
C LEU A 241 -7.90 20.69 8.45
N ARG A 242 -8.24 20.97 7.19
CA ARG A 242 -9.57 21.46 6.79
C ARG A 242 -10.57 20.34 6.52
N LEU A 243 -10.12 19.08 6.43
CA LEU A 243 -11.01 17.95 6.18
C LEU A 243 -11.80 17.63 7.46
N PRO A 244 -13.15 17.68 7.42
CA PRO A 244 -13.96 17.53 8.62
C PRO A 244 -13.89 16.11 9.19
N ASN A 245 -13.79 15.11 8.30
CA ASN A 245 -13.88 13.69 8.65
C ASN A 245 -12.53 12.98 8.75
N ILE A 246 -11.40 13.70 8.60
CA ILE A 246 -10.08 13.08 8.70
C ILE A 246 -9.89 12.48 10.10
N ARG A 247 -9.40 11.25 10.15
CA ARG A 247 -9.18 10.48 11.39
C ARG A 247 -7.74 10.08 11.54
N VAL A 248 -7.11 9.66 10.46
CA VAL A 248 -5.73 9.14 10.50
C VAL A 248 -4.93 9.69 9.34
N VAL A 249 -3.72 10.15 9.65
CA VAL A 249 -2.71 10.50 8.65
C VAL A 249 -1.46 9.68 8.93
N ALA A 250 -0.92 9.05 7.90
CA ALA A 250 0.36 8.38 7.92
C ALA A 250 1.32 9.07 6.95
N ALA A 251 2.56 9.29 7.35
CA ALA A 251 3.55 9.94 6.48
C ALA A 251 4.97 9.39 6.72
N LEU A 252 5.80 9.38 5.69
CA LEU A 252 7.22 9.00 5.81
C LEU A 252 8.11 10.13 6.35
N ASN A 253 7.57 11.33 6.50
CA ASN A 253 8.25 12.49 7.06
C ASN A 253 7.34 13.18 8.07
N ARG A 254 7.92 13.96 8.97
CA ARG A 254 7.18 14.60 10.07
C ARG A 254 6.23 15.69 9.58
N LEU A 255 5.03 15.71 10.14
CA LEU A 255 4.00 16.71 9.87
C LEU A 255 3.93 17.73 11.02
N ASP A 256 4.90 18.66 11.05
CA ASP A 256 5.12 19.61 12.15
C ASP A 256 3.87 20.39 12.62
N GLN A 257 2.95 20.77 11.73
CA GLN A 257 1.73 21.48 12.10
C GLN A 257 0.72 20.54 12.79
N ILE A 258 0.58 19.30 12.31
CA ILE A 258 -0.28 18.30 12.95
C ILE A 258 0.33 17.87 14.29
N SER A 259 1.65 17.62 14.35
CA SER A 259 2.35 17.27 15.60
C SER A 259 2.19 18.33 16.69
N LYS A 260 2.12 19.62 16.33
CA LYS A 260 1.90 20.73 17.30
C LYS A 260 0.51 20.72 17.93
N LEU A 261 -0.47 20.06 17.30
CA LEU A 261 -1.84 19.90 17.81
C LEU A 261 -2.00 18.60 18.62
N GLY A 262 -0.91 17.86 18.84
CA GLY A 262 -0.86 16.67 19.67
C GLY A 262 -1.26 16.98 21.12
N GLY A 263 -2.09 16.13 21.72
CA GLY A 263 -2.66 16.30 23.06
C GLY A 263 -3.92 17.16 23.12
N GLU A 264 -4.25 17.90 22.06
CA GLU A 264 -5.46 18.74 21.99
C GLU A 264 -6.49 18.18 21.00
N GLN A 265 -6.09 18.02 19.74
CA GLN A 265 -6.97 17.54 18.66
C GLN A 265 -6.48 16.23 18.05
N TRP A 266 -5.20 15.93 18.24
CA TRP A 266 -4.54 14.73 17.73
C TRP A 266 -3.86 14.00 18.89
N GLU A 267 -3.78 12.68 18.79
CA GLU A 267 -2.93 11.87 19.65
C GLU A 267 -1.45 12.23 19.44
N GLU A 268 -0.61 11.81 20.37
CA GLU A 268 0.83 11.94 20.21
C GLU A 268 1.31 11.15 18.97
N GLU A 269 2.27 11.72 18.27
CA GLU A 269 2.90 11.10 17.09
C GLU A 269 3.46 9.73 17.45
N ARG A 270 3.13 8.71 16.65
CA ARG A 270 3.64 7.35 16.81
C ARG A 270 4.53 6.98 15.63
N ASP A 271 5.72 6.49 15.93
CA ASP A 271 6.62 5.91 14.94
C ASP A 271 6.28 4.41 14.76
N VAL A 272 6.10 3.98 13.51
CA VAL A 272 5.84 2.59 13.14
C VAL A 272 6.79 2.17 12.03
N PHE A 273 7.31 0.95 12.12
CA PHE A 273 8.16 0.40 11.06
C PHE A 273 7.29 -0.32 10.03
N ILE A 274 7.46 0.03 8.76
CA ILE A 274 6.81 -0.62 7.63
C ILE A 274 7.84 -1.13 6.64
N GLN A 275 7.55 -2.24 5.98
CA GLN A 275 8.42 -2.80 4.96
C GLN A 275 8.28 -2.02 3.64
N MET A 276 9.40 -1.51 3.13
CA MET A 276 9.55 -0.92 1.81
C MET A 276 10.40 -1.81 0.91
N SER A 277 10.39 -1.54 -0.41
CA SER A 277 11.20 -2.29 -1.38
C SER A 277 12.71 -2.20 -1.13
N TRP A 278 13.19 -1.14 -0.46
CA TRP A 278 14.60 -0.96 -0.06
C TRP A 278 14.91 -1.36 1.38
N GLY A 279 13.96 -1.95 2.11
CA GLY A 279 14.09 -2.32 3.52
C GLY A 279 13.10 -1.57 4.40
N ASP A 280 13.42 -1.43 5.69
CA ASP A 280 12.47 -0.91 6.66
C ASP A 280 12.45 0.62 6.64
N ALA A 281 11.26 1.21 6.66
CA ALA A 281 11.05 2.64 6.85
C ALA A 281 10.25 2.93 8.10
N MET A 282 10.55 4.06 8.74
CA MET A 282 9.76 4.59 9.83
C MET A 282 8.67 5.51 9.28
N ALA A 283 7.42 5.07 9.35
CA ALA A 283 6.26 5.92 9.11
C ALA A 283 5.79 6.55 10.42
N LYS A 284 5.22 7.74 10.30
CA LYS A 284 4.65 8.52 11.40
C LYS A 284 3.13 8.49 11.31
N ILE A 285 2.48 8.03 12.36
CA ILE A 285 1.02 7.93 12.45
C ILE A 285 0.50 9.04 13.36
N TYR A 286 -0.50 9.76 12.85
CA TYR A 286 -1.24 10.81 13.53
C TYR A 286 -2.72 10.41 13.56
N ARG A 287 -3.30 10.29 14.76
CA ARG A 287 -4.72 9.96 14.95
C ARG A 287 -5.46 11.14 15.55
N LYS A 288 -6.62 11.48 15.01
CA LYS A 288 -7.46 12.56 15.53
C LYS A 288 -8.22 12.05 16.76
N ILE A 289 -8.25 12.84 17.83
CA ILE A 289 -9.06 12.56 19.01
C ILE A 289 -10.52 12.84 18.64
N VAL A 290 -11.37 11.81 18.71
CA VAL A 290 -12.80 11.88 18.38
C VAL A 290 -13.62 11.97 19.66
#